data_AF-A0A4Q6AUL8-F1
#
_entry.id   AF-A0A4Q6AUL8-F1
#
_cell.length_a   1.000
_cell.length_b   1.000
_cell.length_c   1.000
_cell.angle_alpha   90.00
_cell.angle_beta   90.00
_cell.angle_gamma   90.00
#
_symmetry.space_group_name_H-M   'P 1'
#
loop_
_entity.id
_entity.type
_entity.pdbx_description
1 polymer ?
#
loop_
_entity_poly.entity_id
_entity_poly.type
_entity_poly.pdbx_seq_one_letter_code
_entity_poly.pdbx_strand_id
1 'polypeptide(L)'
;MKSPLHIRGCVVVLLLAAHSVFAQTPVLKVAGSETPDVSLHKLDVDVVINGTIAFTTWTMTFKNHSRKTLEGELTFPLADGISVSHYALDINGVLREAVPVEKAKGAIT
;
A
#
# COMPACT_ATOMS: atom_id res chain seq x y z
N MET A 1 -23.09 -42.60 28.27
CA MET A 1 -22.18 -42.42 27.10
C MET A 1 -23.00 -41.98 25.88
N LYS A 2 -23.20 -40.67 25.67
CA LYS A 2 -23.71 -40.03 24.43
C LYS A 2 -23.03 -38.65 24.34
N SER A 3 -22.51 -38.35 23.16
CA SER A 3 -21.34 -37.50 22.86
C SER A 3 -21.63 -35.99 22.72
N PRO A 4 -20.61 -35.11 22.89
CA PRO A 4 -20.77 -33.66 22.80
C PRO A 4 -20.71 -33.19 21.34
N LEU A 5 -21.83 -33.35 20.61
CA LEU A 5 -21.93 -32.99 19.19
C LEU A 5 -22.08 -31.47 18.95
N HIS A 6 -22.50 -30.70 19.97
CA HIS A 6 -22.75 -29.25 19.83
C HIS A 6 -21.48 -28.38 19.77
N ILE A 7 -20.39 -28.78 20.44
CA ILE A 7 -19.17 -27.96 20.52
C ILE A 7 -18.38 -28.00 19.20
N ARG A 8 -18.43 -29.13 18.49
CA ARG A 8 -17.72 -29.33 17.21
C ARG A 8 -18.31 -28.52 16.06
N GLY A 9 -19.64 -28.36 16.02
CA GLY A 9 -20.31 -27.55 15.00
C GLY A 9 -19.97 -26.06 15.08
N CYS A 10 -19.85 -25.53 16.30
CA CYS A 10 -19.53 -24.12 16.54
C CYS A 10 -18.10 -23.75 16.11
N VAL A 11 -17.14 -24.67 16.33
CA VAL A 11 -15.74 -24.49 15.90
C VAL A 11 -15.60 -24.49 14.38
N VAL A 12 -16.37 -25.34 13.67
CA VAL A 12 -16.36 -25.39 12.19
C VAL A 12 -16.96 -24.13 11.57
N VAL A 13 -18.02 -23.56 12.18
CA VAL A 13 -18.64 -22.31 11.73
C VAL A 13 -17.71 -21.10 11.93
N LEU A 14 -16.93 -21.06 13.01
CA LEU A 14 -15.96 -19.98 13.24
C LEU A 14 -14.79 -20.01 12.23
N LEU A 15 -14.39 -21.19 11.76
CA LEU A 15 -13.28 -21.37 10.80
C LEU A 15 -13.65 -21.00 9.35
N LEU A 16 -14.94 -20.98 9.01
CA LEU A 16 -15.45 -20.57 7.68
C LEU A 16 -15.61 -19.05 7.55
N ALA A 17 -15.49 -18.30 8.65
CA ALA A 17 -15.52 -16.84 8.68
C ALA A 17 -14.13 -16.20 8.47
N ALA A 18 -13.25 -16.86 7.71
CA ALA A 18 -12.05 -16.24 7.16
C ALA A 18 -12.47 -15.21 6.11
N HIS A 19 -12.93 -14.05 6.60
CA HIS A 19 -13.23 -12.89 5.78
C HIS A 19 -11.96 -12.49 5.04
N SER A 20 -12.07 -12.31 3.73
CA SER A 20 -11.04 -11.69 2.91
C SER A 20 -10.79 -10.29 3.46
N VAL A 21 -9.74 -10.14 4.28
CA VAL A 21 -9.23 -8.82 4.66
C VAL A 21 -8.64 -8.23 3.38
N PHE A 22 -9.38 -7.35 2.72
CA PHE A 22 -8.81 -6.52 1.67
C PHE A 22 -7.76 -5.63 2.34
N ALA A 23 -6.49 -5.94 2.09
CA ALA A 23 -5.39 -5.10 2.51
C ALA A 23 -5.54 -3.73 1.85
N GLN A 24 -5.17 -2.68 2.58
CA GLN A 24 -4.95 -1.37 2.01
C GLN A 24 -3.78 -1.45 1.03
N THR A 25 -4.08 -1.55 -0.28
CA THR A 25 -3.06 -1.64 -1.32
C THR A 25 -2.77 -0.26 -1.91
N PRO A 26 -1.49 0.08 -2.17
CA PRO A 26 -1.15 1.29 -2.90
C PRO A 26 -1.75 1.26 -4.30
N VAL A 27 -2.30 2.40 -4.75
CA VAL A 27 -2.93 2.53 -6.07
C VAL A 27 -2.22 3.62 -6.85
N LEU A 28 -1.73 3.27 -8.04
CA LEU A 28 -1.25 4.24 -9.01
C LEU A 28 -2.36 4.51 -10.03
N LYS A 29 -2.85 5.75 -10.08
CA LYS A 29 -3.72 6.24 -11.15
C LYS A 29 -2.89 6.99 -12.18
N VAL A 30 -3.16 6.79 -13.45
CA VAL A 30 -2.48 7.47 -14.56
C VAL A 30 -3.52 8.23 -15.36
N ALA A 31 -3.29 9.52 -15.62
CA ALA A 31 -4.23 10.33 -16.37
C ALA A 31 -4.24 9.94 -17.86
N GLY A 32 -5.43 9.75 -18.44
CA GLY A 32 -5.62 9.69 -19.89
C GLY A 32 -5.41 8.34 -20.58
N SER A 33 -5.33 7.21 -19.86
CA SER A 33 -5.32 5.86 -20.47
C SER A 33 -6.23 4.87 -19.73
N GLU A 34 -7.03 4.10 -20.48
CA GLU A 34 -7.80 2.97 -19.93
C GLU A 34 -6.95 1.69 -19.84
N THR A 35 -5.84 1.63 -20.59
CA THR A 35 -4.80 0.61 -20.48
C THR A 35 -3.71 1.05 -19.49
N PRO A 36 -3.13 0.13 -18.69
CA PRO A 36 -2.07 0.48 -17.76
C PRO A 36 -0.75 0.72 -18.50
N ASP A 37 -0.61 1.92 -19.07
CA ASP A 37 0.61 2.37 -19.74
C ASP A 37 1.79 2.47 -18.76
N VAL A 38 1.48 2.69 -17.48
CA VAL A 38 2.43 2.60 -16.37
C VAL A 38 2.10 1.38 -15.51
N SER A 39 3.12 0.58 -15.19
CA SER A 39 2.98 -0.62 -14.36
C SER A 39 4.07 -0.67 -13.29
N LEU A 40 3.76 -1.31 -12.15
CA LEU A 40 4.75 -1.63 -11.14
C LEU A 40 5.68 -2.73 -11.69
N HIS A 41 6.94 -2.38 -11.92
CA HIS A 41 7.94 -3.28 -12.49
C HIS A 41 8.67 -4.08 -11.41
N LYS A 42 8.97 -3.44 -10.27
CA LYS A 42 9.61 -4.08 -9.12
C LYS A 42 9.06 -3.47 -7.83
N LEU A 43 8.87 -4.34 -6.84
CA LEU A 43 8.60 -3.98 -5.45
C LEU A 43 9.63 -4.65 -4.56
N ASP A 44 10.32 -3.84 -3.77
CA ASP A 44 11.21 -4.30 -2.70
C ASP A 44 10.62 -3.83 -1.36
N VAL A 45 10.53 -4.74 -0.39
CA VAL A 45 9.97 -4.46 0.93
C VAL A 45 10.95 -4.93 1.97
N ASP A 46 11.51 -3.98 2.70
CA ASP A 46 12.37 -4.23 3.85
C ASP A 46 11.59 -3.96 5.13
N VAL A 47 11.73 -4.86 6.11
CA VAL A 47 11.05 -4.75 7.41
C VAL A 47 12.07 -4.90 8.52
N VAL A 48 12.20 -3.87 9.34
CA VAL A 48 13.02 -3.87 10.55
C VAL A 48 12.13 -3.80 11.77
N ILE A 49 12.21 -4.82 12.63
CA ILE A 49 11.42 -4.89 13.87
C ILE A 49 12.31 -4.49 15.05
N ASN A 50 11.89 -3.46 15.79
CA ASN A 50 12.53 -3.03 17.03
C ASN A 50 11.50 -3.05 18.16
N GLY A 51 11.61 -4.06 19.02
CA GLY A 51 10.65 -4.29 20.10
C GLY A 51 9.24 -4.51 19.55
N THR A 52 8.33 -3.59 19.87
CA THR A 52 6.93 -3.62 19.43
C THR A 52 6.65 -2.78 18.18
N ILE A 53 7.67 -2.15 17.58
CA ILE A 53 7.53 -1.29 16.41
C ILE A 53 8.16 -1.98 15.19
N ALA A 54 7.43 -2.01 14.08
CA ALA A 54 7.95 -2.45 12.79
C ALA A 54 8.11 -1.23 11.86
N PHE A 55 9.32 -1.05 11.33
CA PHE A 55 9.63 -0.08 10.29
C PHE A 55 9.62 -0.80 8.94
N THR A 56 8.76 -0.36 8.04
CA THR A 56 8.61 -0.97 6.72
C THR A 56 9.00 0.03 5.64
N THR A 57 10.02 -0.31 4.84
CA THR A 57 10.48 0.51 3.72
C THR A 57 10.02 -0.13 2.40
N TRP A 58 9.23 0.60 1.62
CA TRP A 58 8.78 0.16 0.30
C TRP A 58 9.59 0.89 -0.77
N THR A 59 10.28 0.14 -1.62
CA THR A 59 10.92 0.67 -2.83
C THR A 59 10.15 0.19 -4.06
N MET A 60 9.44 1.11 -4.72
CA MET A 60 8.61 0.82 -5.89
C MET A 60 9.25 1.37 -7.16
N THR A 61 9.47 0.52 -8.15
CA THR A 61 9.92 0.93 -9.48
C THR A 61 8.76 0.82 -10.47
N PHE A 62 8.30 1.96 -10.99
CA PHE A 62 7.28 2.00 -12.03
C PHE A 62 7.90 2.15 -13.42
N LYS A 63 7.32 1.48 -14.41
CA LYS A 63 7.74 1.57 -15.81
C LYS A 63 6.60 2.08 -16.67
N ASN A 64 6.84 3.20 -17.36
CA ASN A 64 6.01 3.71 -18.45
C ASN A 64 6.40 3.00 -19.75
N HIS A 65 5.46 2.25 -20.34
CA HIS A 65 5.66 1.53 -21.61
C HIS A 65 5.23 2.35 -22.83
N SER A 66 4.60 3.49 -22.62
CA SER A 66 4.23 4.41 -23.70
C SER A 66 5.42 5.29 -24.11
N ARG A 67 5.28 5.99 -25.24
CA ARG A 67 6.25 7.02 -25.69
C ARG A 67 5.87 8.44 -25.24
N LYS A 68 4.84 8.59 -24.41
CA LYS A 68 4.33 9.89 -23.97
C LYS A 68 4.77 10.14 -22.53
N THR A 69 4.98 11.40 -22.20
CA THR A 69 5.03 11.84 -20.79
C THR A 69 3.64 11.69 -20.20
N LEU A 70 3.53 10.99 -19.07
CA LEU A 70 2.28 10.73 -18.37
C LEU A 70 2.37 11.29 -16.96
N GLU A 71 1.22 11.71 -16.44
CA GLU A 71 1.07 12.11 -15.04
C GLU A 71 0.44 10.95 -14.26
N GLY A 72 0.99 10.69 -13.08
CA GLY A 72 0.53 9.63 -12.20
C GLY A 72 0.32 10.12 -10.77
N GLU A 73 -0.75 9.67 -10.14
CA GLU A 73 -1.06 9.88 -8.73
C GLU A 73 -0.93 8.54 -7.99
N LEU A 74 0.06 8.45 -7.10
CA LEU A 74 0.23 7.31 -6.20
C LEU A 74 -0.47 7.59 -4.88
N THR A 75 -1.56 6.88 -4.62
CA THR A 75 -2.26 6.92 -3.34
C THR A 75 -1.79 5.78 -2.45
N PHE A 76 -1.24 6.11 -1.28
CA PHE A 76 -0.86 5.14 -0.26
C PHE A 76 -1.83 5.20 0.93
N PRO A 77 -2.81 4.27 1.03
CA PRO A 77 -3.70 4.21 2.18
C PRO A 77 -2.94 3.77 3.44
N LEU A 78 -3.05 4.55 4.52
CA LEU A 78 -2.48 4.22 5.83
C LEU A 78 -3.60 3.75 6.77
N ALA A 79 -3.34 2.67 7.50
CA ALA A 79 -4.26 2.17 8.52
C ALA A 79 -4.09 2.97 9.81
N ASP A 80 -5.06 2.86 10.70
CA ASP A 80 -4.97 3.48 12.02
C ASP A 80 -3.73 3.00 12.77
N GLY A 81 -3.01 3.94 13.39
CA GLY A 81 -1.76 3.65 14.12
C GLY A 81 -0.51 3.51 13.24
N ILE A 82 -0.64 3.60 11.91
CA ILE A 82 0.50 3.66 10.99
C ILE A 82 0.84 5.12 10.69
N SER A 83 2.14 5.44 10.71
CA SER A 83 2.65 6.75 10.31
C SER A 83 3.74 6.60 9.27
N VAL A 84 3.91 7.64 8.44
CA VAL A 84 4.99 7.73 7.46
C VAL A 84 6.07 8.63 8.04
N SER A 85 7.29 8.12 8.15
CA SER A 85 8.45 8.88 8.61
C SER A 85 9.24 9.50 7.46
N HIS A 86 9.18 8.91 6.26
CA HIS A 86 10.03 9.27 5.14
C HIS A 86 9.37 8.93 3.79
N TYR A 87 9.54 9.78 2.79
CA TYR A 87 9.14 9.50 1.40
C TYR A 87 10.04 10.30 0.44
N ALA A 88 10.57 9.62 -0.56
CA ALA A 88 11.43 10.22 -1.57
C ALA A 88 11.12 9.68 -2.97
N LEU A 89 11.35 10.50 -3.98
CA LEU A 89 11.30 10.10 -5.39
C LEU A 89 12.70 10.06 -5.97
N ASP A 90 13.04 8.96 -6.63
CA ASP A 90 14.23 8.91 -7.48
C ASP A 90 13.95 9.65 -8.79
N ILE A 91 14.73 10.69 -9.07
CA ILE A 91 14.75 11.40 -10.34
C ILE A 91 16.17 11.35 -10.89
N ASN A 92 16.37 10.56 -11.95
CA ASN A 92 17.65 10.37 -12.65
C ASN A 92 18.79 9.86 -11.74
N GLY A 93 18.50 8.94 -10.82
CA GLY A 93 19.47 8.37 -9.88
C GLY A 93 19.72 9.23 -8.64
N VAL A 94 18.90 10.27 -8.41
CA VAL A 94 19.00 11.16 -7.26
C VAL A 94 17.68 11.14 -6.50
N LEU A 95 17.74 10.76 -5.23
CA LEU A 95 16.58 10.82 -4.34
C LEU A 95 16.21 12.27 -4.00
N ARG A 96 14.93 12.60 -4.17
CA ARG A 96 14.32 13.87 -3.83
C ARG A 96 13.33 13.65 -2.72
N GLU A 97 13.67 14.15 -1.54
CA GLU A 97 12.82 14.06 -0.36
C GLU A 97 11.53 14.84 -0.53
N ALA A 98 10.42 14.23 -0.12
CA ALA A 98 9.14 14.89 -0.08
C ALA A 98 9.00 15.72 1.20
N VAL A 99 8.36 16.88 1.06
CA VAL A 99 8.00 17.73 2.19
C VAL A 99 6.55 17.44 2.56
N PRO A 100 6.25 16.99 3.80
CA PRO A 100 4.87 16.78 4.22
C PRO A 100 4.13 18.12 4.23
N VAL A 101 2.94 18.13 3.62
CA VAL A 101 2.04 19.27 3.64
C VAL A 101 0.78 18.91 4.41
N GLU A 102 0.31 19.81 5.26
CA GLU A 102 -0.99 19.67 5.89
C GLU A 102 -2.07 19.72 4.80
N LYS A 103 -3.12 18.89 4.91
CA LYS A 103 -4.23 18.86 3.93
C LYS A 103 -4.84 20.25 3.66
N ALA A 104 -4.74 21.19 4.60
CA ALA A 104 -5.26 22.55 4.47
C ALA A 104 -4.38 23.49 3.59
N LYS A 105 -3.15 23.11 3.24
CA LYS A 105 -2.15 24.00 2.59
C LYS A 105 -1.86 23.67 1.12
N GLY A 106 -2.64 22.78 0.51
CA GLY A 106 -2.52 22.43 -0.92
C GLY A 106 -3.40 23.26 -1.87
N ALA A 107 -4.36 24.03 -1.36
CA ALA A 107 -5.16 24.94 -2.17
C ALA A 107 -4.57 26.35 -2.06
N ILE A 108 -3.59 26.65 -2.91
CA ILE A 108 -3.25 28.04 -3.22
C ILE A 108 -4.42 28.56 -4.06
N THR A 109 -4.93 29.71 -3.65
CA THR A 109 -6.09 30.44 -4.20
C THR A 109 -6.05 30.61 -5.72
#